data_AF-A0A7V3RSA5-F1
#
_entry.id   AF-A0A7V3RSA5-F1
#
_cell.length_a   1.000
_cell.length_b   1.000
_cell.length_c   1.000
_cell.angle_alpha   90.00
_cell.angle_beta   90.00
_cell.angle_gamma   90.00
#
_symmetry.space_group_name_H-M   'P 1'
#
loop_
_entity.id
_entity.type
_entity.pdbx_description
1 polymer ?
#
loop_
_entity_poly.entity_id
_entity_poly.type
_entity_poly.pdbx_seq_one_letter_code
_entity_poly.pdbx_strand_id
1 'polypeptide(L)' 'GPADGVRILGMGELTKKLTVRAHHFSKSAQEKISARGGTVEVIPPPKKPKRNKMKPRTPPQT' A
#
# COMPACT_ATOMS: atom_id res chain seq x y z
N GLY A 1 13.27 9.79 4.78
CA GLY A 1 13.94 8.51 5.10
C GLY A 1 13.44 7.41 4.17
N PRO A 2 14.04 6.21 4.16
CA PRO A 2 13.68 5.11 3.26
C PRO A 2 12.38 4.42 3.74
N ALA A 3 11.28 5.17 3.88
CA ALA A 3 9.98 4.65 4.32
C ALA A 3 8.81 5.65 4.17
N ASP A 4 9.02 6.84 3.61
CA ASP A 4 7.96 7.84 3.56
C ASP A 4 7.01 7.52 2.39
N GLY A 5 6.06 6.62 2.65
CA GLY A 5 4.98 6.31 1.73
C GLY A 5 4.19 7.55 1.34
N VAL A 6 3.47 7.47 0.22
CA VAL A 6 2.64 8.59 -0.28
C VAL A 6 1.28 8.59 0.41
N ARG A 7 0.93 9.71 1.06
CA ARG A 7 -0.39 9.94 1.67
C ARG A 7 -1.16 11.01 0.88
N ILE A 8 -2.38 10.67 0.46
CA ILE A 8 -3.27 11.59 -0.25
C ILE A 8 -4.17 12.33 0.74
N LEU A 9 -4.20 13.66 0.61
CA LEU A 9 -5.05 14.57 1.38
C LEU A 9 -6.06 15.25 0.44
N GLY A 10 -7.27 15.51 0.96
CA GLY A 10 -8.40 16.00 0.17
C GLY A 10 -8.57 17.52 0.21
N MET A 11 -7.53 18.29 -0.05
CA MET A 11 -7.63 19.76 -0.17
C MET A 11 -7.82 20.16 -1.63
N GLY A 12 -8.75 21.09 -1.91
CA GLY A 12 -9.10 21.49 -3.28
C GLY A 12 -10.12 20.58 -3.95
N GLU A 13 -10.37 20.85 -5.23
CA GLU A 13 -11.40 20.21 -6.04
C GLU A 13 -10.80 19.39 -7.20
N LEU A 14 -11.38 18.23 -7.46
CA LEU A 14 -11.03 17.38 -8.60
C LEU A 14 -11.95 17.73 -9.77
N THR A 15 -11.41 18.41 -10.79
CA THR A 15 -12.19 18.75 -12.00
C THR A 15 -12.28 17.58 -12.98
N LYS A 16 -11.28 16.69 -12.98
CA LYS A 16 -11.17 15.54 -13.87
C LYS A 16 -11.28 14.22 -13.10
N LYS A 17 -11.73 13.16 -13.80
CA LYS A 17 -11.73 11.80 -13.28
C LYS A 17 -10.29 11.27 -13.27
N LEU A 18 -9.83 10.77 -12.12
CA LEU A 18 -8.48 10.25 -11.94
C LEU A 18 -8.51 8.90 -11.23
N THR A 19 -7.56 8.05 -11.60
CA THR A 19 -7.22 6.84 -10.87
C THR A 19 -5.96 7.12 -10.06
N VAL A 20 -6.07 7.10 -8.73
CA VAL A 20 -4.97 7.45 -7.82
C VAL A 20 -4.49 6.19 -7.11
N ARG A 21 -3.18 5.90 -7.25
CA ARG A 21 -2.51 4.79 -6.58
C ARG A 21 -1.56 5.32 -5.52
N ALA A 22 -1.80 5.03 -4.24
CA ALA A 22 -0.95 5.53 -3.14
C ALA A 22 -0.94 4.59 -1.94
N HIS A 23 -0.08 4.87 -0.96
CA HIS A 23 0.08 4.01 0.21
C HIS A 23 -1.00 4.28 1.26
N HIS A 24 -1.46 5.53 1.37
CA HIS A 24 -2.47 5.93 2.33
C HIS A 24 -3.38 7.03 1.76
N PHE A 25 -4.65 7.03 2.14
CA PHE A 25 -5.63 8.05 1.76
C PHE A 25 -6.32 8.61 3.01
N SER A 26 -6.61 9.91 3.04
CA SER A 26 -7.49 10.47 4.06
C SER A 26 -8.97 10.25 3.70
N LYS A 27 -9.86 10.25 4.70
CA LYS A 27 -11.32 10.10 4.50
C LYS A 27 -11.85 11.10 3.47
N SER A 28 -11.53 12.39 3.65
CA SER A 28 -11.93 13.45 2.73
C SER A 28 -11.36 13.30 1.32
N ALA A 29 -10.17 12.70 1.16
CA ALA A 29 -9.60 12.44 -0.16
C ALA A 29 -10.35 11.31 -0.88
N GLN A 30 -10.60 10.20 -0.18
CA GLN A 30 -11.35 9.07 -0.72
C GLN A 30 -12.74 9.49 -1.17
N GLU A 31 -13.46 10.23 -0.33
CA GLU A 31 -14.79 10.77 -0.63
C GLU A 31 -14.80 11.66 -1.86
N LYS A 32 -13.83 12.59 -1.98
CA LYS A 32 -13.73 13.48 -3.15
C LYS A 32 -13.41 12.71 -4.43
N ILE A 33 -12.53 11.71 -4.35
CA ILE A 33 -12.17 10.87 -5.51
C ILE A 33 -13.40 10.03 -5.93
N SER A 34 -14.11 9.40 -4.99
CA SER A 34 -15.31 8.62 -5.29
C SER A 34 -16.48 9.49 -5.76
N ALA A 35 -16.68 10.67 -5.17
CA ALA A 35 -17.73 11.61 -5.57
C ALA A 35 -17.54 12.11 -7.00
N ARG A 36 -16.29 12.17 -7.49
CA ARG A 36 -15.99 12.49 -8.88
C ARG A 36 -16.02 11.28 -9.82
N GLY A 37 -16.28 10.09 -9.29
CA GLY A 37 -16.26 8.82 -10.04
C GLY A 37 -14.85 8.40 -10.44
N GLY A 38 -13.84 8.74 -9.62
CA GLY A 38 -12.47 8.26 -9.74
C GLY A 38 -12.22 6.98 -8.95
N THR A 39 -11.03 6.41 -9.12
CA THR A 39 -10.65 5.11 -8.54
C THR A 39 -9.49 5.27 -7.57
N VAL A 40 -9.56 4.60 -6.41
CA VAL A 40 -8.53 4.64 -5.36
C VAL A 40 -7.90 3.26 -5.23
N GLU A 41 -6.60 3.14 -5.52
CA GLU A 41 -5.86 1.89 -5.33
C GLU A 41 -4.79 2.06 -4.24
N VAL A 42 -4.84 1.19 -3.24
CA VAL A 42 -3.87 1.21 -2.13
C VAL A 42 -2.71 0.28 -2.47
N ILE A 43 -1.49 0.82 -2.53
CA ILE A 43 -0.27 0.05 -2.82
C ILE A 43 0.21 -0.59 -1.50
N PRO A 44 0.22 -1.93 -1.38
CA PRO A 44 0.76 -2.59 -0.20
C PRO A 44 2.29 -2.54 -0.21
N PRO A 45 2.94 -2.51 0.98
CA PRO A 45 4.40 -2.59 1.06
C PRO A 45 4.89 -3.95 0.53
N PRO A 46 6.13 -4.02 -0.01
CA PRO A 46 6.70 -5.27 -0.49
C PRO A 46 6.69 -6.32 0.63
N LYS A 47 6.17 -7.52 0.32
CA LYS A 47 6.10 -8.64 1.27
C LYS A 47 7.49 -8.90 1.85
N LYS A 48 7.59 -8.89 3.18
CA LYS A 48 8.84 -9.20 3.90
C LYS A 48 9.35 -10.57 3.45
N PRO A 49 10.65 -10.71 3.12
CA PRO A 49 11.20 -12.00 2.71
C PRO A 49 11.01 -13.02 3.83
N LYS A 50 10.39 -14.15 3.51
CA LYS A 50 10.15 -15.25 4.45
C LYS A 50 11.50 -15.91 4.72
N ARG A 51 12.18 -15.53 5.82
CA ARG A 51 13.44 -16.16 6.25
C ARG A 51 13.17 -17.66 6.46
N ASN A 52 13.67 -18.48 5.55
CA ASN A 52 13.56 -19.92 5.67
C ASN A 52 14.37 -20.34 6.91
N LYS A 53 13.70 -20.80 7.96
CA LYS A 53 14.37 -21.45 9.10
C LYS A 53 14.83 -22.82 8.59
N MET A 54 16.09 -22.90 8.18
CA MET A 54 16.75 -24.17 7.86
C MET A 54 16.59 -25.08 9.09
N LYS A 55 15.81 -26.16 8.97
CA LYS A 55 15.72 -27.17 10.03
C LYS A 55 17.13 -27.73 10.24
N PRO A 56 17.61 -27.90 11.48
CA PRO A 56 18.88 -28.58 11.70
C PRO A 56 18.76 -29.99 11.10
N ARG A 57 19.74 -30.36 10.28
CA ARG A 57 19.83 -31.72 9.73
C ARG A 57 19.98 -32.67 10.91
N THR A 58 19.00 -33.54 11.13
CA THR A 58 19.11 -34.60 12.13
C THR A 58 20.29 -35.49 11.73
N PRO A 59 21.24 -35.77 12.64
CA PRO A 59 22.34 -36.67 12.31
C PRO A 59 21.79 -38.08 12.05
N PRO A 60 22.37 -38.84 11.09
CA PRO A 60 21.96 -40.20 10.82
C PRO A 60 22.21 -41.04 12.07
N GLN A 61 21.17 -41.77 12.51
CA GLN A 61 21.32 -42.79 13.56
C GLN A 61 22.21 -43.90 12.96
N THR A 62 23.40 -44.09 13.53
CA THR A 62 24.25 -45.27 13.36
C THR A 62 24.15 -46.09 14.63
#